data_AF-A0A2T0YIR6-F1
#
_entry.id   AF-A0A2T0YIR6-F1
#
_cell.length_a   1.000
_cell.length_b   1.000
_cell.length_c   1.000
_cell.angle_alpha   90.00
_cell.angle_beta   90.00
_cell.angle_gamma   90.00
#
_symmetry.space_group_name_H-M   'P 1'
#
loop_
_entity.id
_entity.type
_entity.pdbx_description
1 polymer ?
#
loop_
_entity_poly.entity_id
_entity_poly.type
_entity_poly.pdbx_seq_one_letter_code
_entity_poly.pdbx_strand_id
1 'polypeptide(L)'
;MNFSHFQAGLVNDGRTRAETDLTTFEEAIGLVLCDLLEELEIVQDLQVFHARTRSVRNRQLAIEAVGEDPVDGTTSIVVVLNTPDVDSSLKKTEIDRAVAGAEQFVRLAIAGDLQPHLEESAPAYELAEYFRDRSSDTDRYRVEVVSNASATQGVKQLSFEPATIGSATMTFRVWDAARLHNTVSSSSQREPIEIVLGEEGEGVPCVHGGTTEDGIKTYLFTISGRHLASIYDDFGSRVLESNVRGFLSARGNVNKGIQWTLNNDPDMFLAFNNGLTTTATDVTLEQHAGALRLKSLKDWQIVNGGQTTASMWYFANQNKKRNPDKLANLDGASVQVKLVVVDDERASEIVPDIARYANSQNKVNLSDFSSNSPFQKLLDRQSRNVLAPSQEVQYDTRWFYERTRGAYENARARTSGARVREFDAHNPKSQKFDKLEVAKVENIWRFAPQVVSKGAQSSFLYFSELIAKEWNRDENQFNDAYYRDLIARLILFRSTRSHVQEAPWYTTGYLANIVAYGMSKFLYDLQDMFDEHMIDLGAIWREQSCDARVMENIDVACEAARE
;
A
#
# COMPACT_ATOMS: atom_id res chain seq x y z
N MET A 1 13.67 -2.28 26.11
CA MET A 1 14.58 -1.20 26.56
C MET A 1 13.92 -0.44 27.72
N ASN A 2 14.63 0.10 28.71
CA ASN A 2 14.02 0.94 29.76
C ASN A 2 13.69 2.35 29.21
N PHE A 3 12.55 2.93 29.59
CA PHE A 3 12.07 4.24 29.14
C PHE A 3 13.11 5.36 29.30
N SER A 4 13.75 5.50 30.46
CA SER A 4 14.75 6.55 30.68
C SER A 4 15.96 6.42 29.77
N HIS A 5 16.36 5.18 29.44
CA HIS A 5 17.45 4.92 28.50
C HIS A 5 17.04 5.25 27.05
N PHE A 6 15.78 4.98 26.69
CA PHE A 6 15.24 5.34 25.38
C PHE A 6 15.22 6.86 25.18
N GLN A 7 14.74 7.63 26.17
CA GLN A 7 14.69 9.09 26.07
C GLN A 7 16.09 9.72 26.02
N ALA A 8 17.02 9.21 26.85
CA ALA A 8 18.42 9.63 26.79
C ALA A 8 19.08 9.27 25.45
N GLY A 9 18.74 8.11 24.88
CA GLY A 9 19.15 7.68 23.55
C GLY A 9 18.75 8.67 22.48
N LEU A 10 17.45 9.02 22.39
CA LEU A 10 16.95 10.02 21.42
C LEU A 10 17.70 11.35 21.50
N VAL A 11 17.90 11.89 22.71
CA VAL A 11 18.65 13.15 22.90
C VAL A 11 20.11 13.00 22.47
N ASN A 12 20.74 11.86 22.79
CA ASN A 12 22.12 11.61 22.38
C ASN A 12 22.26 11.49 20.86
N ASP A 13 21.36 10.76 20.21
CA ASP A 13 21.33 10.60 18.76
C ASP A 13 21.15 11.94 18.05
N GLY A 14 20.26 12.80 18.58
CA GLY A 14 20.11 14.17 18.10
C GLY A 14 21.38 15.01 18.23
N ARG A 15 22.14 14.88 19.34
CA ARG A 15 23.42 15.59 19.52
C ARG A 15 24.50 15.07 18.58
N THR A 16 24.64 13.74 18.48
CA THR A 16 25.63 13.11 17.58
C THR A 16 25.36 13.46 16.13
N ARG A 17 24.08 13.47 15.71
CA ARG A 17 23.70 13.87 14.36
C ARG A 17 23.94 15.35 14.10
N ALA A 18 23.62 16.24 15.06
CA ALA A 18 23.92 17.67 14.93
C ALA A 18 25.42 17.93 14.72
N GLU A 19 26.28 17.21 15.45
CA GLU A 19 27.74 17.28 15.26
C GLU A 19 28.19 16.75 13.90
N THR A 20 27.58 15.66 13.42
CA THR A 20 27.93 15.00 12.16
C THR A 20 27.51 15.82 10.95
N ASP A 21 26.27 16.33 10.97
CA ASP A 21 25.65 17.05 9.86
C ASP A 21 25.98 18.56 9.91
N LEU A 22 26.68 19.02 10.96
CA LEU A 22 26.98 20.43 11.24
C LEU A 22 25.71 21.31 11.28
N THR A 23 24.65 20.77 11.90
CA THR A 23 23.32 21.41 12.02
C THR A 23 22.99 21.74 13.47
N THR A 24 21.84 22.37 13.70
CA THR A 24 21.35 22.61 15.06
C THR A 24 20.82 21.31 15.68
N PHE A 25 20.84 21.21 17.01
CA PHE A 25 20.19 20.11 17.72
C PHE A 25 18.71 20.00 17.35
N GLU A 26 18.03 21.12 17.16
CA GLU A 26 16.60 21.19 16.83
C GLU A 26 16.28 20.57 15.46
N GLU A 27 17.12 20.79 14.46
CA GLU A 27 17.03 20.15 13.14
C GLU A 27 17.38 18.65 13.23
N ALA A 28 18.51 18.33 13.86
CA ALA A 28 19.02 16.97 13.93
C ALA A 28 18.08 16.01 14.68
N ILE A 29 17.51 16.43 15.82
CA ILE A 29 16.52 15.63 16.55
C ILE A 29 15.21 15.48 15.76
N GLY A 30 14.87 16.47 14.92
CA GLY A 30 13.73 16.38 14.01
C GLY A 30 13.91 15.26 13.00
N LEU A 31 15.10 15.14 12.42
CA LEU A 31 15.45 14.03 11.51
C LEU A 31 15.43 12.68 12.22
N VAL A 32 16.03 12.58 13.42
CA VAL A 32 16.00 11.34 14.22
C VAL A 32 14.57 10.88 14.50
N LEU A 33 13.67 11.82 14.82
CA LEU A 33 12.26 11.50 15.04
C LEU A 33 11.54 11.13 13.75
N CYS A 34 11.88 11.73 12.61
CA CYS A 34 11.32 11.36 11.31
C CYS A 34 11.74 9.94 10.89
N ASP A 35 13.03 9.62 11.02
CA ASP A 35 13.57 8.29 10.74
C ASP A 35 12.87 7.24 11.61
N LEU A 36 12.67 7.53 12.91
CA LEU A 36 11.94 6.64 13.80
C LEU A 36 10.46 6.45 13.39
N LEU A 37 9.78 7.49 12.90
CA LEU A 37 8.40 7.37 12.41
C LEU A 37 8.33 6.48 11.15
N GLU A 38 9.32 6.57 10.28
CA GLU A 38 9.41 5.75 9.06
C GLU A 38 9.78 4.29 9.38
N GLU A 39 10.75 4.06 10.28
CA GLU A 39 11.14 2.73 10.76
C GLU A 39 9.98 1.99 11.44
N LEU A 40 9.14 2.71 12.20
CA LEU A 40 7.96 2.17 12.86
C LEU A 40 6.74 2.08 11.93
N GLU A 41 6.90 2.39 10.63
CA GLU A 41 5.84 2.44 9.61
C GLU A 41 4.63 3.31 10.02
N ILE A 42 4.84 4.30 10.88
CA ILE A 42 3.81 5.25 11.32
C ILE A 42 3.48 6.22 10.18
N VAL A 43 4.50 6.61 9.42
CA VAL A 43 4.40 7.42 8.21
C VAL A 43 5.19 6.73 7.10
N GLN A 44 4.55 6.52 5.95
CA GLN A 44 5.18 5.93 4.77
C GLN A 44 5.63 7.01 3.79
N ASP A 45 6.66 6.70 3.00
CA ASP A 45 7.22 7.57 1.95
C ASP A 45 7.52 8.99 2.49
N LEU A 46 8.24 9.06 3.61
CA LEU A 46 8.45 10.31 4.33
C LEU A 46 9.49 11.18 3.61
N GLN A 47 9.09 12.38 3.19
CA GLN A 47 9.95 13.40 2.61
C GLN A 47 10.13 14.55 3.61
N VAL A 48 11.36 14.77 4.05
CA VAL A 48 11.71 15.88 4.95
C VAL A 48 11.88 17.18 4.16
N PHE A 49 11.27 18.26 4.65
CA PHE A 49 11.39 19.61 4.10
C PHE A 49 12.04 20.59 5.08
N HIS A 50 11.83 20.41 6.40
CA HIS A 50 12.20 21.40 7.40
C HIS A 50 11.62 22.81 7.11
N ALA A 51 10.35 22.87 6.71
CA ALA A 51 9.70 24.13 6.37
C ALA A 51 9.35 24.95 7.62
N ARG A 52 9.82 26.19 7.66
CA ARG A 52 9.54 27.18 8.72
C ARG A 52 9.21 28.53 8.11
N THR A 53 8.08 29.12 8.51
CA THR A 53 7.71 30.49 8.12
C THR A 53 6.74 31.11 9.13
N ARG A 54 6.27 32.33 8.87
CA ARG A 54 5.26 33.03 9.68
C ARG A 54 4.11 33.49 8.79
N SER A 55 2.89 33.33 9.28
CA SER A 55 1.71 33.94 8.64
C SER A 55 1.73 35.47 8.77
N VAL A 56 0.87 36.15 8.00
CA VAL A 56 0.65 37.60 8.08
C VAL A 56 0.24 38.06 9.49
N ARG A 57 -0.40 37.19 10.29
CA ARG A 57 -0.75 37.46 11.70
C ARG A 57 0.35 37.05 12.68
N ASN A 58 1.59 36.88 12.20
CA ASN A 58 2.77 36.51 12.97
C ASN A 58 2.68 35.15 13.70
N ARG A 59 1.78 34.25 13.25
CA ARG A 59 1.72 32.86 13.74
C ARG A 59 2.81 32.03 13.09
N GLN A 60 3.54 31.24 13.89
CA GLN A 60 4.54 30.30 13.39
C GLN A 60 3.86 29.17 12.61
N LEU A 61 4.37 28.92 11.40
CA LEU A 61 3.94 27.83 10.54
C LEU A 61 5.16 26.93 10.33
N ALA A 62 5.08 25.70 10.82
CA ALA A 62 6.20 24.77 10.83
C ALA A 62 5.71 23.37 10.47
N ILE A 63 6.36 22.76 9.48
CA ILE A 63 6.15 21.37 9.07
C ILE A 63 7.54 20.77 8.86
N GLU A 64 7.80 19.63 9.47
CA GLU A 64 9.10 18.95 9.34
C GLU A 64 9.17 18.13 8.07
N ALA A 65 8.15 17.29 7.87
CA ALA A 65 8.11 16.33 6.78
C ALA A 65 6.67 16.07 6.35
N VAL A 66 6.53 15.47 5.17
CA VAL A 66 5.26 14.95 4.66
C VAL A 66 5.47 13.52 4.20
N GLY A 67 4.50 12.65 4.45
CA GLY A 67 4.47 11.30 3.89
C GLY A 67 3.10 10.98 3.29
N GLU A 68 3.05 9.98 2.42
CA GLU A 68 1.83 9.55 1.75
C GLU A 68 1.52 8.10 2.07
N ASP A 69 0.28 7.82 2.50
CA ASP A 69 -0.22 6.45 2.56
C ASP A 69 -0.87 6.11 1.20
N PRO A 70 -0.23 5.25 0.37
CA PRO A 70 -0.74 4.93 -0.96
C PRO A 70 -2.01 4.06 -0.94
N VAL A 71 -2.33 3.45 0.21
CA VAL A 71 -3.46 2.52 0.41
C VAL A 71 -4.77 3.29 0.58
N ASP A 72 -4.77 4.35 1.39
CA ASP A 72 -5.99 5.12 1.70
C ASP A 72 -5.97 6.59 1.30
N GLY A 73 -4.89 7.07 0.66
CA GLY A 73 -4.80 8.44 0.13
C GLY A 73 -4.60 9.51 1.20
N THR A 74 -4.10 9.12 2.38
CA THR A 74 -3.78 10.06 3.46
C THR A 74 -2.44 10.73 3.23
N THR A 75 -2.42 12.06 3.32
CA THR A 75 -1.19 12.84 3.41
C THR A 75 -0.89 13.10 4.89
N SER A 76 0.15 12.45 5.41
CA SER A 76 0.65 12.64 6.77
C SER A 76 1.57 13.86 6.83
N ILE A 77 1.34 14.75 7.78
CA ILE A 77 2.08 16.00 7.99
C ILE A 77 2.78 15.91 9.33
N VAL A 78 4.10 15.80 9.32
CA VAL A 78 4.88 15.64 10.55
C VAL A 78 5.24 17.00 11.12
N VAL A 79 4.93 17.21 12.39
CA VAL A 79 5.32 18.41 13.14
C VAL A 79 6.14 17.99 14.35
N VAL A 80 7.38 18.45 14.42
CA VAL A 80 8.30 18.12 15.52
C VAL A 80 8.20 19.16 16.63
N LEU A 81 8.00 18.69 17.87
CA LEU A 81 8.15 19.46 19.10
C LEU A 81 9.27 18.83 19.93
N ASN A 82 10.46 19.44 19.96
CA ASN A 82 11.63 18.84 20.58
C ASN A 82 12.13 19.62 21.82
N THR A 83 12.99 18.96 22.59
CA THR A 83 13.69 19.52 23.75
C THR A 83 15.10 18.94 23.87
N PRO A 84 16.10 19.71 24.34
CA PRO A 84 17.44 19.18 24.62
C PRO A 84 17.53 18.41 25.94
N ASP A 85 16.49 18.48 26.77
CA ASP A 85 16.47 17.96 28.14
C ASP A 85 15.66 16.66 28.26
N VAL A 86 16.26 15.67 28.90
CA VAL A 86 15.57 14.44 29.35
C VAL A 86 14.53 14.81 30.42
N ASP A 87 13.43 14.04 30.52
CA ASP A 87 12.32 14.28 31.46
C ASP A 87 11.48 15.56 31.23
N SER A 88 11.63 16.21 30.09
CA SER A 88 10.75 17.31 29.71
C SER A 88 9.31 16.86 29.47
N SER A 89 8.36 17.74 29.79
CA SER A 89 6.93 17.52 29.60
C SER A 89 6.38 18.28 28.38
N LEU A 90 5.65 17.60 27.51
CA LEU A 90 4.93 18.21 26.39
C LEU A 90 3.58 18.78 26.87
N LYS A 91 3.36 20.09 26.67
CA LYS A 91 2.16 20.80 27.12
C LYS A 91 1.10 20.84 26.03
N LYS A 92 -0.18 20.74 26.42
CA LYS A 92 -1.33 20.87 25.51
C LYS A 92 -1.28 22.15 24.66
N THR A 93 -0.91 23.29 25.26
CA THR A 93 -0.82 24.56 24.55
C THR A 93 0.22 24.58 23.43
N GLU A 94 1.27 23.75 23.51
CA GLU A 94 2.30 23.64 22.48
C GLU A 94 1.78 22.81 21.31
N ILE A 95 1.13 21.68 21.61
CA ILE A 95 0.45 20.82 20.63
C ILE A 95 -0.63 21.62 19.88
N ASP A 96 -1.52 22.32 20.60
CA ASP A 96 -2.61 23.10 20.00
C ASP A 96 -2.06 24.18 19.05
N ARG A 97 -0.94 24.83 19.41
CA ARG A 97 -0.27 25.81 18.55
C ARG A 97 0.35 25.17 17.31
N ALA A 98 1.01 24.02 17.49
CA ALA A 98 1.65 23.27 16.41
C ALA A 98 0.63 22.79 15.37
N VAL A 99 -0.45 22.14 15.84
CA VAL A 99 -1.54 21.66 14.98
C VAL A 99 -2.21 22.82 14.24
N ALA A 100 -2.55 23.90 14.94
CA ALA A 100 -3.18 25.06 14.30
C ALA A 100 -2.23 25.79 13.33
N GLY A 101 -0.91 25.73 13.57
CA GLY A 101 0.11 26.22 12.66
C GLY A 101 0.19 25.38 11.38
N ALA A 102 0.22 24.06 11.51
CA ALA A 102 0.21 23.14 10.36
C ALA A 102 -1.09 23.26 9.54
N GLU A 103 -2.25 23.31 10.20
CA GLU A 103 -3.53 23.53 9.53
C GLU A 103 -3.50 24.83 8.72
N GLN A 104 -3.02 25.92 9.33
CA GLN A 104 -2.94 27.21 8.68
C GLN A 104 -1.93 27.22 7.53
N PHE A 105 -0.80 26.52 7.65
CA PHE A 105 0.16 26.35 6.56
C PHE A 105 -0.52 25.74 5.35
N VAL A 106 -1.16 24.59 5.52
CA VAL A 106 -1.84 23.86 4.44
C VAL A 106 -2.93 24.72 3.81
N ARG A 107 -3.76 25.39 4.61
CA ARG A 107 -4.82 26.27 4.10
C ARG A 107 -4.27 27.40 3.22
N LEU A 108 -3.22 28.09 3.68
CA LEU A 108 -2.61 29.19 2.93
C LEU A 108 -1.89 28.70 1.67
N ALA A 109 -1.22 27.55 1.74
CA ALA A 109 -0.54 26.94 0.60
C ALA A 109 -1.53 26.56 -0.52
N ILE A 110 -2.64 25.91 -0.16
CA ILE A 110 -3.70 25.51 -1.11
C ILE A 110 -4.42 26.72 -1.70
N ALA A 111 -4.72 27.74 -0.88
CA ALA A 111 -5.32 28.98 -1.37
C ALA A 111 -4.37 29.78 -2.28
N GLY A 112 -3.07 29.49 -2.20
CA GLY A 112 -2.02 30.18 -2.91
C GLY A 112 -1.57 31.50 -2.27
N ASP A 113 -2.04 31.78 -1.06
CA ASP A 113 -1.75 33.00 -0.30
C ASP A 113 -0.37 32.96 0.37
N LEU A 114 0.23 31.77 0.50
CA LEU A 114 1.51 31.60 1.20
C LEU A 114 2.71 31.95 0.31
N GLN A 115 2.76 31.41 -0.91
CA GLN A 115 3.91 31.49 -1.82
C GLN A 115 4.38 32.93 -2.14
N PRO A 116 3.50 33.92 -2.38
CA PRO A 116 3.94 35.29 -2.66
C PRO A 116 4.77 35.95 -1.53
N HIS A 117 4.76 35.36 -0.34
CA HIS A 117 5.45 35.85 0.85
C HIS A 117 6.68 35.01 1.21
N LEU A 118 7.08 34.07 0.36
CA LEU A 118 8.21 33.16 0.57
C LEU A 118 9.27 33.35 -0.51
N GLU A 119 10.53 33.10 -0.16
CA GLU A 119 11.63 33.03 -1.12
C GLU A 119 11.55 31.70 -1.89
N GLU A 120 11.73 31.73 -3.22
CA GLU A 120 11.60 30.53 -4.08
C GLU A 120 12.59 29.40 -3.71
N SER A 121 13.73 29.73 -3.11
CA SER A 121 14.71 28.76 -2.62
C SER A 121 14.42 28.23 -1.21
N ALA A 122 13.40 28.75 -0.52
CA ALA A 122 13.09 28.33 0.85
C ALA A 122 12.32 27.00 0.84
N PRO A 123 12.60 26.07 1.78
CA PRO A 123 11.85 24.82 1.85
C PRO A 123 10.34 24.99 2.07
N ALA A 124 9.94 26.10 2.71
CA ALA A 124 8.54 26.45 2.86
C ALA A 124 7.86 26.77 1.51
N TYR A 125 8.59 27.28 0.52
CA TYR A 125 8.06 27.56 -0.83
C TYR A 125 7.78 26.25 -1.56
N GLU A 126 8.75 25.34 -1.60
CA GLU A 126 8.61 24.01 -2.18
C GLU A 126 7.45 23.23 -1.54
N LEU A 127 7.39 23.21 -0.21
CA LEU A 127 6.31 22.53 0.51
C LEU A 127 4.93 23.17 0.23
N ALA A 128 4.87 24.49 0.06
CA ALA A 128 3.62 25.15 -0.28
C ALA A 128 3.16 24.79 -1.70
N GLU A 129 4.06 24.70 -2.67
CA GLU A 129 3.76 24.17 -4.02
C GLU A 129 3.29 22.71 -3.96
N TYR A 130 3.96 21.87 -3.17
CA TYR A 130 3.56 20.48 -2.96
C TYR A 130 2.09 20.37 -2.51
N PHE A 131 1.67 21.13 -1.49
CA PHE A 131 0.28 21.08 -1.03
C PHE A 131 -0.71 21.65 -2.04
N ARG A 132 -0.33 22.72 -2.75
CA ARG A 132 -1.19 23.31 -3.77
C ARG A 132 -1.48 22.31 -4.89
N ASP A 133 -0.42 21.69 -5.41
CA ASP A 133 -0.47 20.78 -6.55
C ASP A 133 -1.19 19.47 -6.25
N ARG A 134 -1.18 19.02 -4.99
CA ARG A 134 -1.77 17.74 -4.56
C ARG A 134 -3.10 17.89 -3.83
N SER A 135 -3.56 19.11 -3.60
CA SER A 135 -4.81 19.39 -2.88
C SER A 135 -6.06 18.74 -3.48
N SER A 136 -6.07 18.49 -4.80
CA SER A 136 -7.15 17.78 -5.48
C SER A 136 -7.14 16.27 -5.25
N ASP A 137 -5.99 15.72 -4.88
CA ASP A 137 -5.70 14.29 -4.84
C ASP A 137 -5.64 13.76 -3.40
N THR A 138 -5.59 14.65 -2.41
CA THR A 138 -5.63 14.32 -0.98
C THR A 138 -7.07 14.24 -0.47
N ASP A 139 -7.51 13.04 -0.08
CA ASP A 139 -8.81 12.83 0.56
C ASP A 139 -8.76 13.16 2.07
N ARG A 140 -7.60 12.95 2.71
CA ARG A 140 -7.41 13.14 4.15
C ARG A 140 -6.02 13.67 4.48
N TYR A 141 -5.96 14.68 5.33
CA TYR A 141 -4.74 15.11 5.99
C TYR A 141 -4.68 14.51 7.40
N ARG A 142 -3.49 14.07 7.82
CA ARG A 142 -3.25 13.66 9.20
C ARG A 142 -2.01 14.36 9.74
N VAL A 143 -2.17 15.21 10.75
CA VAL A 143 -1.01 15.82 11.41
C VAL A 143 -0.46 14.87 12.46
N GLU A 144 0.79 14.48 12.31
CA GLU A 144 1.54 13.64 13.24
C GLU A 144 2.45 14.54 14.06
N VAL A 145 2.01 14.90 15.28
CA VAL A 145 2.83 15.70 16.21
C VAL A 145 3.77 14.77 16.93
N VAL A 146 5.08 14.87 16.69
CA VAL A 146 6.09 13.97 17.27
C VAL A 146 7.02 14.73 18.22
N SER A 147 7.38 14.09 19.35
CA SER A 147 8.19 14.71 20.39
C SER A 147 9.05 13.72 21.16
N ASN A 148 10.26 14.15 21.53
CA ASN A 148 11.12 13.46 22.51
C ASN A 148 10.81 13.82 23.98
N ALA A 149 9.78 14.63 24.23
CA ALA A 149 9.21 14.87 25.56
C ALA A 149 8.03 13.92 25.86
N SER A 150 7.71 13.73 27.14
CA SER A 150 6.53 12.96 27.55
C SER A 150 5.30 13.85 27.68
N ALA A 151 4.15 13.41 27.19
CA ALA A 151 2.92 14.17 27.31
C ALA A 151 2.35 14.13 28.74
N THR A 152 1.87 15.28 29.20
CA THR A 152 1.15 15.38 30.49
C THR A 152 -0.20 14.64 30.44
N GLN A 153 -0.74 14.22 31.60
CA GLN A 153 -2.00 13.46 31.65
C GLN A 153 -3.18 14.11 30.88
N GLY A 154 -3.26 15.44 30.86
CA GLY A 154 -4.31 16.18 30.13
C GLY A 154 -4.21 16.10 28.59
N VAL A 155 -3.09 15.64 28.04
CA VAL A 155 -2.90 15.40 26.60
C VAL A 155 -3.42 14.03 26.18
N LYS A 156 -3.49 13.06 27.11
CA LYS A 156 -3.96 11.69 26.83
C LYS A 156 -5.49 11.58 26.62
N GLN A 157 -6.24 12.66 26.89
CA GLN A 157 -7.70 12.73 26.76
C GLN A 157 -8.16 13.74 25.69
N LEU A 158 -7.28 14.00 24.73
CA LEU A 158 -7.55 14.99 23.70
C LEU A 158 -8.58 14.48 22.68
N SER A 159 -9.80 15.03 22.74
CA SER A 159 -10.79 14.93 21.67
C SER A 159 -10.70 16.16 20.79
N PHE A 160 -10.60 15.98 19.47
CA PHE A 160 -10.58 17.08 18.52
C PHE A 160 -11.64 16.88 17.44
N GLU A 161 -12.32 17.96 17.09
CA GLU A 161 -13.21 17.95 15.94
C GLU A 161 -12.37 18.03 14.65
N PRO A 162 -12.56 17.10 13.69
CA PRO A 162 -11.83 17.14 12.42
C PRO A 162 -12.05 18.47 11.69
N ALA A 163 -10.95 19.15 11.34
CA ALA A 163 -11.03 20.34 10.52
C ALA A 163 -11.30 19.96 9.06
N THR A 164 -11.99 20.82 8.31
CA THR A 164 -12.20 20.60 6.87
C THR A 164 -11.36 21.57 6.06
N ILE A 165 -10.55 21.07 5.13
CA ILE A 165 -9.75 21.86 4.19
C ILE A 165 -10.20 21.48 2.78
N GLY A 166 -10.98 22.35 2.13
CA GLY A 166 -11.62 22.00 0.85
C GLY A 166 -12.59 20.82 1.01
N SER A 167 -12.37 19.75 0.24
CA SER A 167 -13.08 18.47 0.39
C SER A 167 -12.44 17.50 1.39
N ALA A 168 -11.19 17.75 1.79
CA ALA A 168 -10.43 16.85 2.66
C ALA A 168 -10.74 17.07 4.15
N THR A 169 -10.71 16.00 4.92
CA THR A 169 -10.74 16.06 6.39
C THR A 169 -9.33 16.07 6.95
N MET A 170 -9.08 16.91 7.95
CA MET A 170 -7.82 16.95 8.67
C MET A 170 -8.02 16.43 10.10
N THR A 171 -7.24 15.40 10.44
CA THR A 171 -7.17 14.79 11.78
C THR A 171 -5.76 14.95 12.32
N PHE A 172 -5.51 14.56 13.56
CA PHE A 172 -4.15 14.53 14.08
C PHE A 172 -3.95 13.52 15.20
N ARG A 173 -2.68 13.22 15.46
CA ARG A 173 -2.20 12.30 16.49
C ARG A 173 -0.95 12.87 17.15
N VAL A 174 -0.70 12.45 18.39
CA VAL A 174 0.49 12.84 19.15
C VAL A 174 1.33 11.61 19.45
N TRP A 175 2.60 11.65 19.04
CA TRP A 175 3.65 10.66 19.30
C TRP A 175 4.65 11.26 20.27
N ASP A 176 4.34 11.13 21.57
CA ASP A 176 5.26 11.52 22.63
C ASP A 176 6.31 10.42 22.89
N ALA A 177 7.33 10.74 23.68
CA ALA A 177 8.41 9.80 23.98
C ALA A 177 7.90 8.49 24.59
N ALA A 178 6.86 8.56 25.45
CA ALA A 178 6.28 7.39 26.10
C ALA A 178 5.58 6.47 25.09
N ARG A 179 4.79 7.02 24.16
CA ARG A 179 4.11 6.26 23.11
C ARG A 179 5.10 5.67 22.11
N LEU A 180 6.13 6.42 21.72
CA LEU A 180 7.22 5.92 20.87
C LEU A 180 7.95 4.75 21.54
N HIS A 181 8.31 4.90 22.82
CA HIS A 181 8.98 3.84 23.58
C HIS A 181 8.15 2.55 23.68
N ASN A 182 6.85 2.68 23.95
CA ASN A 182 5.93 1.53 24.00
C ASN A 182 5.85 0.82 22.64
N THR A 183 5.85 1.59 21.55
CA THR A 183 5.80 1.07 20.18
C THR A 183 7.07 0.29 19.85
N VAL A 184 8.24 0.88 20.11
CA VAL A 184 9.56 0.24 19.92
C VAL A 184 9.73 -1.00 20.81
N SER A 185 9.16 -0.98 22.02
CA SER A 185 9.28 -2.08 22.98
C SER A 185 8.29 -3.22 22.75
N SER A 186 7.34 -3.07 21.82
CA SER A 186 6.39 -4.12 21.46
C SER A 186 7.06 -5.21 20.61
N SER A 187 6.59 -6.46 20.72
CA SER A 187 7.10 -7.61 19.95
C SER A 187 6.97 -7.43 18.43
N SER A 188 5.97 -6.67 17.98
CA SER A 188 5.71 -6.34 16.58
C SER A 188 6.36 -5.03 16.12
N GLN A 189 7.05 -4.29 17.00
CA GLN A 189 7.54 -2.92 16.75
C GLN A 189 6.47 -1.97 16.17
N ARG A 190 5.19 -2.26 16.45
CA ARG A 190 4.03 -1.49 15.97
C ARG A 190 3.10 -1.21 17.13
N GLU A 191 2.32 -0.13 17.02
CA GLU A 191 1.34 0.19 18.05
C GLU A 191 0.26 -0.90 18.08
N PRO A 192 -0.06 -1.50 19.24
CA PRO A 192 -1.13 -2.48 19.33
C PRO A 192 -2.47 -1.87 18.92
N ILE A 193 -3.27 -2.60 18.14
CA ILE A 193 -4.63 -2.17 17.80
C ILE A 193 -5.57 -2.68 18.88
N GLU A 194 -6.07 -1.80 19.73
CA GLU A 194 -7.10 -2.14 20.71
C GLU A 194 -8.47 -1.61 20.27
N ILE A 195 -9.41 -2.52 20.06
CA ILE A 195 -10.78 -2.18 19.67
C ILE A 195 -11.72 -2.57 20.79
N VAL A 196 -12.53 -1.61 21.22
CA VAL A 196 -13.62 -1.83 22.16
C VAL A 196 -14.92 -2.02 21.38
N LEU A 197 -15.70 -3.04 21.74
CA LEU A 197 -16.94 -3.40 21.06
C LEU A 197 -18.17 -3.05 21.90
N GLY A 198 -19.29 -2.79 21.23
CA GLY A 198 -20.54 -2.30 21.86
C GLY A 198 -20.54 -0.78 22.08
N GLU A 199 -21.71 -0.20 22.33
CA GLU A 199 -21.81 1.20 22.78
C GLU A 199 -21.16 1.30 24.17
N GLU A 200 -20.28 2.27 24.40
CA GLU A 200 -19.59 2.45 25.70
C GLU A 200 -18.88 1.20 26.27
N GLY A 201 -18.55 0.21 25.44
CA GLY A 201 -17.81 -0.98 25.84
C GLY A 201 -18.61 -2.06 26.55
N GLU A 202 -19.94 -2.11 26.47
CA GLU A 202 -20.73 -3.26 26.95
C GLU A 202 -20.49 -4.58 26.17
N GLY A 203 -19.73 -4.53 25.07
CA GLY A 203 -19.40 -5.68 24.25
C GLY A 203 -20.56 -6.13 23.36
N VAL A 204 -20.28 -6.97 22.38
CA VAL A 204 -21.29 -7.53 21.46
C VAL A 204 -21.55 -9.00 21.80
N PRO A 205 -22.81 -9.48 21.75
CA PRO A 205 -23.11 -10.90 21.90
C PRO A 205 -22.33 -11.72 20.87
N CYS A 206 -21.68 -12.79 21.32
CA CYS A 206 -20.91 -13.67 20.46
C CYS A 206 -21.16 -15.15 20.78
N VAL A 207 -20.90 -16.00 19.80
CA VAL A 207 -20.97 -17.45 19.91
C VAL A 207 -19.56 -18.01 19.81
N HIS A 208 -19.17 -18.88 20.75
CA HIS A 208 -17.94 -19.64 20.64
C HIS A 208 -18.12 -20.77 19.61
N GLY A 209 -17.43 -20.66 18.49
CA GLY A 209 -17.51 -21.61 17.37
C GLY A 209 -16.65 -22.86 17.55
N GLY A 210 -15.72 -22.86 18.52
CA GLY A 210 -14.88 -24.01 18.84
C GLY A 210 -13.42 -23.62 19.09
N THR A 211 -12.68 -24.56 19.67
CA THR A 211 -11.25 -24.48 19.93
C THR A 211 -10.54 -25.63 19.24
N THR A 212 -9.44 -25.35 18.54
CA THR A 212 -8.58 -26.42 17.97
C THR A 212 -7.75 -27.10 19.07
N GLU A 213 -7.13 -28.24 18.76
CA GLU A 213 -6.21 -28.91 19.69
C GLU A 213 -5.05 -28.00 20.12
N ASP A 214 -4.59 -27.15 19.20
CA ASP A 214 -3.54 -26.17 19.47
C ASP A 214 -4.05 -24.86 20.10
N GLY A 215 -5.27 -24.84 20.67
CA GLY A 215 -5.77 -23.70 21.45
C GLY A 215 -6.33 -22.52 20.66
N ILE A 216 -6.42 -22.60 19.33
CA ILE A 216 -6.97 -21.53 18.47
C ILE A 216 -8.48 -21.47 18.66
N LYS A 217 -9.00 -20.30 19.06
CA LYS A 217 -10.43 -20.11 19.35
C LYS A 217 -11.12 -19.39 18.21
N THR A 218 -12.31 -19.83 17.83
CA THR A 218 -13.14 -19.12 16.84
C THR A 218 -14.39 -18.55 17.50
N TYR A 219 -14.74 -17.31 17.17
CA TYR A 219 -15.97 -16.65 17.59
C TYR A 219 -16.76 -16.14 16.40
N LEU A 220 -18.09 -16.15 16.52
CA LEU A 220 -19.02 -15.57 15.56
C LEU A 220 -19.86 -14.49 16.24
N PHE A 221 -19.95 -13.32 15.63
CA PHE A 221 -20.77 -12.21 16.14
C PHE A 221 -21.21 -11.30 14.99
N THR A 222 -22.01 -10.28 15.31
CA THR A 222 -22.38 -9.21 14.37
C THR A 222 -21.89 -7.88 14.86
N ILE A 223 -21.45 -7.02 13.94
CA ILE A 223 -21.07 -5.63 14.19
C ILE A 223 -21.96 -4.69 13.37
N SER A 224 -22.38 -3.56 13.96
CA SER A 224 -23.13 -2.54 13.20
C SER A 224 -22.25 -1.88 12.16
N GLY A 225 -22.83 -1.46 11.06
CA GLY A 225 -22.10 -0.79 9.99
C GLY A 225 -21.50 0.53 10.44
N ARG A 226 -22.14 1.23 11.39
CA ARG A 226 -21.61 2.45 12.00
C ARG A 226 -20.33 2.17 12.77
N HIS A 227 -20.34 1.14 13.61
CA HIS A 227 -19.17 0.80 14.41
C HIS A 227 -18.01 0.33 13.53
N LEU A 228 -18.29 -0.52 12.53
CA LEU A 228 -17.29 -0.95 11.57
C LEU A 228 -16.68 0.23 10.78
N ALA A 229 -17.50 1.19 10.36
CA ALA A 229 -17.04 2.42 9.72
C ALA A 229 -16.17 3.27 10.65
N SER A 230 -16.54 3.41 11.92
CA SER A 230 -15.75 4.16 12.92
C SER A 230 -14.37 3.53 13.14
N ILE A 231 -14.31 2.22 13.34
CA ILE A 231 -13.05 1.49 13.49
C ILE A 231 -12.14 1.73 12.28
N TYR A 232 -12.69 1.71 11.07
CA TYR A 232 -11.92 2.00 9.87
C TYR A 232 -11.49 3.47 9.76
N ASP A 233 -12.30 4.42 10.25
CA ASP A 233 -11.91 5.84 10.30
C ASP A 233 -10.72 6.05 11.25
N ASP A 234 -10.76 5.39 12.40
CA ASP A 234 -9.76 5.49 13.46
C ASP A 234 -8.43 4.82 13.08
N PHE A 235 -8.48 3.60 12.54
CA PHE A 235 -7.28 2.78 12.29
C PHE A 235 -6.87 2.69 10.81
N GLY A 236 -7.77 2.99 9.87
CA GLY A 236 -7.47 3.02 8.43
C GLY A 236 -7.00 1.68 7.84
N SER A 237 -6.00 1.75 6.97
CA SER A 237 -5.36 0.59 6.33
C SER A 237 -4.78 -0.43 7.32
N ARG A 238 -4.48 -0.02 8.56
CA ARG A 238 -3.85 -0.88 9.57
C ARG A 238 -4.66 -2.11 9.95
N VAL A 239 -5.99 -2.01 9.96
CA VAL A 239 -6.88 -3.18 10.21
C VAL A 239 -7.02 -4.08 8.98
N LEU A 240 -6.41 -3.72 7.84
CA LEU A 240 -6.45 -4.47 6.57
C LEU A 240 -5.07 -4.96 6.12
N GLU A 241 -4.01 -4.83 6.91
CA GLU A 241 -2.64 -5.19 6.50
C GLU A 241 -2.51 -6.68 6.17
N SER A 242 -3.20 -7.53 6.92
CA SER A 242 -3.26 -8.97 6.68
C SER A 242 -4.21 -9.36 5.54
N ASN A 243 -4.83 -8.37 4.88
CA ASN A 243 -5.70 -8.59 3.73
C ASN A 243 -4.90 -8.61 2.42
N VAL A 244 -4.78 -9.80 1.83
CA VAL A 244 -4.17 -10.02 0.51
C VAL A 244 -4.91 -9.36 -0.66
N ARG A 245 -6.17 -8.96 -0.47
CA ARG A 245 -6.88 -8.11 -1.43
C ARG A 245 -6.65 -6.66 -1.03
N GLY A 246 -5.57 -6.07 -1.54
CA GLY A 246 -5.36 -4.63 -1.50
C GLY A 246 -6.62 -3.88 -1.96
N PHE A 247 -6.89 -2.75 -1.32
CA PHE A 247 -8.07 -1.90 -1.48
C PHE A 247 -8.57 -1.83 -2.94
N LEU A 248 -9.66 -2.54 -3.21
CA LEU A 248 -10.41 -2.42 -4.46
C LEU A 248 -11.16 -1.10 -4.42
N SER A 249 -10.68 -0.15 -5.24
CA SER A 249 -11.35 1.12 -5.55
C SER A 249 -12.88 1.03 -5.44
N ALA A 250 -13.52 2.05 -4.86
CA ALA A 250 -14.97 2.17 -4.65
C ALA A 250 -15.85 1.95 -5.92
N ARG A 251 -15.27 1.70 -7.09
CA ARG A 251 -15.91 1.64 -8.41
C ARG A 251 -16.21 0.22 -8.95
N GLY A 252 -15.89 -0.84 -8.21
CA GLY A 252 -16.24 -2.23 -8.59
C GLY A 252 -17.75 -2.53 -8.51
N ASN A 253 -18.26 -3.47 -9.32
CA ASN A 253 -19.68 -3.87 -9.31
C ASN A 253 -20.15 -4.40 -7.93
N VAL A 254 -19.25 -5.04 -7.17
CA VAL A 254 -19.51 -5.50 -5.79
C VAL A 254 -19.79 -4.30 -4.87
N ASN A 255 -18.97 -3.24 -4.96
CA ASN A 255 -19.13 -2.04 -4.14
C ASN A 255 -20.46 -1.34 -4.47
N LYS A 256 -20.89 -1.32 -5.74
CA LYS A 256 -22.21 -0.80 -6.12
C LYS A 256 -23.36 -1.59 -5.48
N GLY A 257 -23.26 -2.91 -5.39
CA GLY A 257 -24.27 -3.74 -4.70
C GLY A 257 -24.33 -3.47 -3.20
N ILE A 258 -23.18 -3.31 -2.55
CA ILE A 258 -23.08 -2.96 -1.13
C ILE A 258 -23.70 -1.58 -0.88
N GLN A 259 -23.33 -0.58 -1.68
CA GLN A 259 -23.89 0.78 -1.60
C GLN A 259 -25.40 0.80 -1.87
N TRP A 260 -25.87 -0.02 -2.82
CA TRP A 260 -27.30 -0.15 -3.10
C TRP A 260 -28.05 -0.71 -1.88
N THR A 261 -27.52 -1.77 -1.25
CA THR A 261 -28.14 -2.35 -0.05
C THR A 261 -28.20 -1.31 1.08
N LEU A 262 -27.11 -0.59 1.34
CA LEU A 262 -27.08 0.48 2.35
C LEU A 262 -28.08 1.61 2.08
N ASN A 263 -28.38 1.92 0.82
CA ASN A 263 -29.32 2.99 0.47
C ASN A 263 -30.79 2.54 0.49
N ASN A 264 -31.08 1.28 0.15
CA ASN A 264 -32.44 0.82 -0.11
C ASN A 264 -32.95 -0.17 0.95
N ASP A 265 -32.13 -1.15 1.34
CA ASP A 265 -32.52 -2.25 2.24
C ASP A 265 -31.44 -2.50 3.32
N PRO A 266 -31.15 -1.50 4.20
CA PRO A 266 -30.08 -1.63 5.18
C PRO A 266 -30.31 -2.75 6.22
N ASP A 267 -31.55 -3.03 6.58
CA ASP A 267 -31.96 -4.13 7.46
C ASP A 267 -31.67 -5.51 6.86
N MET A 268 -31.69 -5.63 5.53
CA MET A 268 -31.34 -6.85 4.80
C MET A 268 -29.83 -7.04 4.60
N PHE A 269 -28.99 -6.11 5.09
CA PHE A 269 -27.55 -6.14 4.83
C PHE A 269 -26.89 -7.45 5.24
N LEU A 270 -27.24 -7.97 6.43
CA LEU A 270 -26.72 -9.22 6.97
C LEU A 270 -27.08 -10.43 6.08
N ALA A 271 -28.22 -10.38 5.40
CA ALA A 271 -28.71 -11.46 4.54
C ALA A 271 -28.13 -11.38 3.11
N PHE A 272 -27.94 -10.18 2.58
CA PHE A 272 -27.54 -9.97 1.19
C PHE A 272 -26.02 -9.90 0.97
N ASN A 273 -25.27 -9.46 1.98
CA ASN A 273 -23.84 -9.17 1.82
C ASN A 273 -22.98 -10.15 2.61
N ASN A 274 -21.77 -10.39 2.11
CA ASN A 274 -20.80 -11.25 2.80
C ASN A 274 -20.30 -10.60 4.09
N GLY A 275 -20.10 -11.44 5.11
CA GLY A 275 -19.47 -11.06 6.37
C GLY A 275 -17.95 -10.85 6.26
N LEU A 276 -17.32 -10.63 7.41
CA LEU A 276 -15.88 -10.50 7.57
C LEU A 276 -15.28 -11.80 8.11
N THR A 277 -14.09 -12.14 7.64
CA THR A 277 -13.18 -13.04 8.37
C THR A 277 -12.04 -12.23 8.92
N THR A 278 -11.77 -12.40 10.21
CA THR A 278 -10.86 -11.56 10.98
C THR A 278 -10.01 -12.39 11.94
N THR A 279 -8.88 -11.84 12.35
CA THR A 279 -7.99 -12.41 13.36
C THR A 279 -7.75 -11.40 14.48
N ALA A 280 -7.39 -11.87 15.66
CA ALA A 280 -6.95 -11.05 16.79
C ALA A 280 -5.93 -11.86 17.62
N THR A 281 -5.04 -11.15 18.31
CA THR A 281 -4.03 -11.77 19.18
C THR A 281 -4.59 -12.13 20.55
N ASP A 282 -5.53 -11.32 21.02
CA ASP A 282 -6.26 -11.58 22.26
C ASP A 282 -7.67 -10.98 22.25
N VAL A 283 -8.54 -11.49 23.13
CA VAL A 283 -9.92 -11.03 23.28
C VAL A 283 -10.34 -10.96 24.74
N THR A 284 -11.04 -9.88 25.10
CA THR A 284 -11.71 -9.81 26.41
C THR A 284 -13.16 -10.25 26.28
N LEU A 285 -13.54 -11.24 27.08
CA LEU A 285 -14.90 -11.79 27.13
C LEU A 285 -15.54 -11.50 28.47
N GLU A 286 -16.85 -11.24 28.44
CA GLU A 286 -17.68 -11.07 29.64
C GLU A 286 -18.93 -11.93 29.51
N GLN A 287 -19.37 -12.51 30.63
CA GLN A 287 -20.65 -13.19 30.69
C GLN A 287 -21.70 -12.26 31.30
N HIS A 288 -22.69 -11.87 30.49
CA HIS A 288 -23.75 -10.96 30.93
C HIS A 288 -25.11 -11.56 30.60
N ALA A 289 -25.99 -11.66 31.61
CA ALA A 289 -27.34 -12.22 31.48
C ALA A 289 -27.39 -13.60 30.79
N GLY A 290 -26.38 -14.44 31.01
CA GLY A 290 -26.28 -15.78 30.42
C GLY A 290 -25.75 -15.83 28.99
N ALA A 291 -25.47 -14.68 28.35
CA ALA A 291 -24.85 -14.59 27.04
C ALA A 291 -23.36 -14.27 27.15
N LEU A 292 -22.54 -14.87 26.28
CA LEU A 292 -21.15 -14.49 26.11
C LEU A 292 -21.08 -13.20 25.28
N ARG A 293 -20.37 -12.19 25.78
CA ARG A 293 -20.14 -10.92 25.10
C ARG A 293 -18.65 -10.70 24.88
N LEU A 294 -18.32 -10.26 23.68
CA LEU A 294 -16.98 -9.87 23.25
C LEU A 294 -16.80 -8.37 23.51
N LYS A 295 -15.94 -8.02 24.46
CA LYS A 295 -15.76 -6.64 24.97
C LYS A 295 -14.69 -5.88 24.20
N SER A 296 -13.55 -6.52 23.96
CA SER A 296 -12.45 -5.91 23.22
C SER A 296 -11.62 -6.93 22.46
N LEU A 297 -10.89 -6.44 21.47
CA LEU A 297 -10.00 -7.17 20.58
C LEU A 297 -8.63 -6.51 20.60
N LYS A 298 -7.58 -7.32 20.67
CA LYS A 298 -6.18 -6.88 20.51
C LYS A 298 -5.65 -7.32 19.15
N ASP A 299 -4.94 -6.42 18.48
CA ASP A 299 -4.33 -6.58 17.15
C ASP A 299 -5.31 -7.14 16.10
N TRP A 300 -6.50 -6.55 16.06
CA TRP A 300 -7.53 -6.99 15.15
C TRP A 300 -7.17 -6.74 13.68
N GLN A 301 -7.35 -7.76 12.85
CA GLN A 301 -7.04 -7.76 11.43
C GLN A 301 -8.18 -8.35 10.62
N ILE A 302 -8.62 -7.65 9.57
CA ILE A 302 -9.64 -8.11 8.62
C ILE A 302 -8.93 -8.77 7.44
N VAL A 303 -8.84 -10.10 7.46
CA VAL A 303 -8.20 -10.90 6.41
C VAL A 303 -9.12 -11.15 5.20
N ASN A 304 -10.44 -11.00 5.37
CA ASN A 304 -11.44 -10.99 4.29
C ASN A 304 -12.59 -10.04 4.62
N GLY A 305 -13.01 -9.24 3.64
CA GLY A 305 -14.12 -8.28 3.78
C GLY A 305 -13.74 -6.80 3.71
N GLY A 306 -12.51 -6.47 3.28
CA GLY A 306 -12.07 -5.08 3.13
C GLY A 306 -12.97 -4.20 2.26
N GLN A 307 -13.62 -4.75 1.23
CA GLN A 307 -14.61 -4.03 0.41
C GLN A 307 -15.88 -3.66 1.19
N THR A 308 -16.36 -4.55 2.07
CA THR A 308 -17.51 -4.30 2.95
C THR A 308 -17.20 -3.18 3.91
N THR A 309 -16.08 -3.29 4.62
CA THR A 309 -15.59 -2.28 5.57
C THR A 309 -15.41 -0.91 4.91
N ALA A 310 -14.69 -0.85 3.78
CA ALA A 310 -14.47 0.39 3.04
C ALA A 310 -15.77 1.00 2.50
N SER A 311 -16.71 0.17 2.02
CA SER A 311 -18.00 0.66 1.51
C SER A 311 -18.85 1.29 2.62
N MET A 312 -18.82 0.72 3.83
CA MET A 312 -19.52 1.31 4.97
C MET A 312 -18.91 2.64 5.38
N TRP A 313 -17.58 2.73 5.48
CA TRP A 313 -16.89 3.98 5.74
C TRP A 313 -17.15 5.04 4.66
N TYR A 314 -17.09 4.66 3.39
CA TYR A 314 -17.36 5.56 2.26
C TYR A 314 -18.81 6.08 2.29
N PHE A 315 -19.78 5.22 2.64
CA PHE A 315 -21.17 5.63 2.82
C PHE A 315 -21.30 6.62 4.00
N ALA A 316 -20.61 6.37 5.12
CA ALA A 316 -20.60 7.27 6.26
C ALA A 316 -20.07 8.66 5.86
N ASN A 317 -18.89 8.72 5.26
CA ASN A 317 -18.23 9.99 4.93
C ASN A 317 -18.96 10.82 3.87
N GLN A 318 -19.56 10.19 2.87
CA GLN A 318 -20.38 10.92 1.90
C GLN A 318 -21.63 11.54 2.50
N ASN A 319 -22.29 10.83 3.41
CA ASN A 319 -23.58 11.24 3.95
C ASN A 319 -23.44 12.12 5.20
N LYS A 320 -22.30 12.06 5.91
CA LYS A 320 -22.04 12.82 7.16
C LYS A 320 -22.36 14.31 7.06
N LYS A 321 -22.07 14.94 5.92
CA LYS A 321 -22.39 16.35 5.66
C LYS A 321 -23.57 16.57 4.71
N ARG A 322 -23.72 15.70 3.71
CA ARG A 322 -24.71 15.89 2.64
C ARG A 322 -26.11 15.44 3.03
N ASN A 323 -26.21 14.39 3.82
CA ASN A 323 -27.49 13.76 4.15
C ASN A 323 -27.38 13.01 5.49
N PRO A 324 -27.29 13.73 6.64
CA PRO A 324 -27.03 13.12 7.94
C PRO A 324 -28.03 12.04 8.34
N ASP A 325 -29.29 12.19 7.92
CA ASP A 325 -30.36 11.21 8.18
C ASP A 325 -30.04 9.83 7.60
N LYS A 326 -29.32 9.78 6.47
CA LYS A 326 -28.89 8.51 5.87
C LYS A 326 -27.86 7.77 6.70
N LEU A 327 -27.17 8.42 7.65
CA LEU A 327 -26.25 7.71 8.55
C LEU A 327 -26.98 6.65 9.38
N ALA A 328 -28.28 6.84 9.68
CA ALA A 328 -29.10 5.85 10.40
C ALA A 328 -29.17 4.50 9.66
N ASN A 329 -28.96 4.47 8.35
CA ASN A 329 -28.91 3.22 7.59
C ASN A 329 -27.72 2.34 8.01
N LEU A 330 -26.64 2.92 8.51
CA LEU A 330 -25.50 2.16 9.04
C LEU A 330 -25.80 1.51 10.39
N ASP A 331 -26.78 2.03 11.13
CA ASP A 331 -27.26 1.42 12.37
C ASP A 331 -28.17 0.23 12.08
N GLY A 332 -28.97 0.33 11.00
CA GLY A 332 -29.79 -0.79 10.50
C GLY A 332 -28.98 -1.90 9.83
N ALA A 333 -27.77 -1.60 9.33
CA ALA A 333 -26.91 -2.57 8.67
C ALA A 333 -26.03 -3.34 9.66
N SER A 334 -26.20 -4.66 9.72
CA SER A 334 -25.35 -5.56 10.51
C SER A 334 -24.46 -6.43 9.65
N VAL A 335 -23.21 -6.63 10.06
CA VAL A 335 -22.23 -7.47 9.35
C VAL A 335 -21.84 -8.66 10.21
N GLN A 336 -21.93 -9.86 9.68
CA GLN A 336 -21.42 -11.07 10.34
C GLN A 336 -19.89 -11.02 10.40
N VAL A 337 -19.31 -11.39 11.53
CA VAL A 337 -17.87 -11.49 11.73
C VAL A 337 -17.52 -12.90 12.22
N LYS A 338 -16.60 -13.55 11.51
CA LYS A 338 -15.85 -14.71 11.99
C LYS A 338 -14.51 -14.23 12.50
N LEU A 339 -14.27 -14.39 13.79
CA LEU A 339 -13.03 -14.03 14.46
C LEU A 339 -12.25 -15.28 14.83
N VAL A 340 -10.97 -15.33 14.48
CA VAL A 340 -10.04 -16.38 14.88
C VAL A 340 -8.99 -15.77 15.79
N VAL A 341 -8.90 -16.25 17.03
CA VAL A 341 -7.94 -15.78 18.03
C VAL A 341 -6.70 -16.67 17.95
N VAL A 342 -5.57 -16.08 17.61
CA VAL A 342 -4.28 -16.75 17.43
C VAL A 342 -3.26 -16.03 18.30
N ASP A 343 -2.52 -16.76 19.12
CA ASP A 343 -1.44 -16.17 19.92
C ASP A 343 -0.37 -15.48 19.07
N ASP A 344 0.36 -14.52 19.66
CA ASP A 344 1.41 -13.74 18.99
C ASP A 344 2.49 -14.63 18.36
N GLU A 345 2.81 -15.76 19.02
CA GLU A 345 3.89 -16.66 18.60
C GLU A 345 3.57 -17.36 17.27
N ARG A 346 2.29 -17.66 17.00
CA ARG A 346 1.85 -18.40 15.82
C ARG A 346 1.11 -17.54 14.80
N ALA A 347 0.83 -16.28 15.14
CA ALA A 347 0.14 -15.35 14.25
C ALA A 347 0.84 -15.23 12.88
N SER A 348 2.18 -15.19 12.87
CA SER A 348 2.99 -15.07 11.65
C SER A 348 2.85 -16.24 10.68
N GLU A 349 2.57 -17.44 11.18
CA GLU A 349 2.40 -18.66 10.37
C GLU A 349 0.95 -18.86 9.94
N ILE A 350 0.00 -18.62 10.84
CA ILE A 350 -1.40 -19.05 10.67
C ILE A 350 -2.25 -17.97 9.99
N VAL A 351 -2.05 -16.69 10.31
CA VAL A 351 -2.84 -15.58 9.75
C VAL A 351 -2.75 -15.55 8.21
N PRO A 352 -1.58 -15.74 7.56
CA PRO A 352 -1.49 -15.84 6.11
C PRO A 352 -2.34 -16.96 5.51
N ASP A 353 -2.38 -18.12 6.15
CA ASP A 353 -3.19 -19.26 5.69
C ASP A 353 -4.68 -19.01 5.89
N ILE A 354 -5.10 -18.43 7.02
CA ILE A 354 -6.49 -18.01 7.23
C ILE A 354 -6.90 -17.03 6.11
N ALA A 355 -6.05 -16.04 5.82
CA ALA A 355 -6.29 -15.09 4.73
C ALA A 355 -6.40 -15.82 3.38
N ARG A 356 -5.50 -16.77 3.09
CA ARG A 356 -5.53 -17.58 1.88
C ARG A 356 -6.82 -18.38 1.70
N TYR A 357 -7.25 -19.09 2.74
CA TYR A 357 -8.44 -19.94 2.68
C TYR A 357 -9.75 -19.15 2.75
N ALA A 358 -9.81 -18.05 3.50
CA ALA A 358 -10.98 -17.17 3.50
C ALA A 358 -11.19 -16.50 2.12
N ASN A 359 -10.11 -16.23 1.41
CA ASN A 359 -10.15 -15.63 0.08
C ASN A 359 -10.31 -16.64 -1.06
N SER A 360 -10.10 -17.95 -0.85
CA SER A 360 -10.19 -18.97 -1.91
C SER A 360 -11.63 -19.39 -2.26
N GLN A 361 -12.63 -19.08 -1.42
CA GLN A 361 -14.04 -19.37 -1.69
C GLN A 361 -14.67 -18.45 -2.77
N ASN A 362 -14.02 -17.34 -3.13
CA ASN A 362 -14.31 -16.59 -4.35
C ASN A 362 -13.05 -16.64 -5.22
N LYS A 363 -13.16 -16.89 -6.52
CA LYS A 363 -12.01 -17.11 -7.44
C LYS A 363 -10.97 -15.97 -7.37
N VAL A 364 -10.02 -16.07 -6.44
CA VAL A 364 -8.83 -15.21 -6.36
C VAL A 364 -7.78 -15.85 -7.23
N ASN A 365 -7.20 -15.05 -8.12
CA ASN A 365 -6.06 -15.52 -8.90
C ASN A 365 -4.91 -15.72 -7.91
N LEU A 366 -4.34 -16.93 -7.82
CA LEU A 366 -3.21 -17.18 -6.92
C LEU A 366 -2.03 -16.22 -7.13
N SER A 367 -1.96 -15.58 -8.31
CA SER A 367 -0.99 -14.53 -8.59
C SER A 367 -1.13 -13.29 -7.71
N ASP A 368 -2.29 -13.04 -7.10
CA ASP A 368 -2.52 -11.89 -6.21
C ASP A 368 -1.89 -12.07 -4.82
N PHE A 369 -1.63 -13.31 -4.39
CA PHE A 369 -0.98 -13.60 -3.10
C PHE A 369 0.52 -13.34 -3.07
N SER A 370 1.18 -13.34 -4.23
CA SER A 370 2.63 -13.23 -4.36
C SER A 370 3.11 -11.80 -4.63
N SER A 371 2.22 -10.83 -4.85
CA SER A 371 2.58 -9.45 -5.21
C SER A 371 3.47 -8.76 -4.16
N ASN A 372 3.54 -9.26 -2.93
CA ASN A 372 4.38 -8.72 -1.86
C ASN A 372 5.75 -9.40 -1.72
N SER A 373 6.10 -10.37 -2.57
CA SER A 373 7.41 -11.01 -2.46
C SER A 373 8.56 -10.02 -2.77
N PRO A 374 9.77 -10.22 -2.19
CA PRO A 374 10.91 -9.34 -2.41
C PRO A 374 11.25 -9.12 -3.89
N PHE A 375 11.24 -10.19 -4.69
CA PHE A 375 11.43 -10.13 -6.14
C PHE A 375 10.42 -9.19 -6.83
N GLN A 376 9.14 -9.28 -6.45
CA GLN A 376 8.08 -8.48 -7.05
C GLN A 376 8.25 -7.00 -6.72
N LYS A 377 8.63 -6.68 -5.47
CA LYS A 377 8.92 -5.30 -5.02
C LYS A 377 10.15 -4.72 -5.72
N LEU A 378 11.20 -5.54 -5.89
CA LEU A 378 12.40 -5.15 -6.61
C LEU A 378 12.09 -4.81 -8.07
N LEU A 379 11.35 -5.67 -8.76
CA LEU A 379 10.99 -5.45 -10.17
C LEU A 379 10.16 -4.17 -10.35
N ASP A 380 9.27 -3.90 -9.41
CA ASP A 380 8.45 -2.69 -9.33
C ASP A 380 9.33 -1.44 -9.08
N ARG A 381 10.37 -1.53 -8.24
CA ARG A 381 11.37 -0.47 -8.06
C ARG A 381 12.16 -0.22 -9.34
N GLN A 382 12.66 -1.28 -9.98
CA GLN A 382 13.43 -1.18 -11.22
C GLN A 382 12.60 -0.59 -12.36
N SER A 383 11.32 -0.92 -12.46
CA SER A 383 10.41 -0.33 -13.45
C SER A 383 10.22 1.18 -13.33
N ARG A 384 10.49 1.75 -12.15
CA ARG A 384 10.41 3.18 -11.90
C ARG A 384 11.74 3.90 -12.16
N ASN A 385 12.85 3.19 -11.98
CA ASN A 385 14.18 3.79 -11.94
C ASN A 385 15.02 3.51 -13.19
N VAL A 386 14.79 2.41 -13.90
CA VAL A 386 15.52 2.05 -15.11
C VAL A 386 14.83 2.66 -16.33
N LEU A 387 15.45 3.67 -16.91
CA LEU A 387 14.97 4.36 -18.11
C LEU A 387 15.27 3.55 -19.37
N ALA A 388 14.25 3.37 -20.22
CA ALA A 388 14.34 2.72 -21.52
C ALA A 388 14.61 3.76 -22.62
N PRO A 389 15.59 3.51 -23.52
CA PRO A 389 15.92 4.44 -24.60
C PRO A 389 14.71 4.67 -25.50
N SER A 390 14.41 5.93 -25.79
CA SER A 390 13.37 6.28 -26.77
C SER A 390 13.96 6.34 -28.19
N GLN A 391 13.22 5.78 -29.16
CA GLN A 391 13.61 5.78 -30.58
C GLN A 391 13.00 6.95 -31.38
N GLU A 392 11.86 7.49 -30.95
CA GLU A 392 11.08 8.49 -31.73
C GLU A 392 11.01 9.87 -31.06
N VAL A 393 11.20 9.94 -29.74
CA VAL A 393 11.05 11.16 -28.93
C VAL A 393 12.28 11.43 -28.07
N GLN A 394 12.52 12.69 -27.72
CA GLN A 394 13.76 13.15 -27.07
C GLN A 394 13.86 12.83 -25.57
N TYR A 395 12.86 12.19 -24.99
CA TYR A 395 12.81 11.81 -23.58
C TYR A 395 12.78 10.30 -23.43
N ASP A 396 13.44 9.77 -22.40
CA ASP A 396 13.42 8.33 -22.11
C ASP A 396 12.06 7.90 -21.54
N THR A 397 11.75 6.62 -21.76
CA THR A 397 10.48 6.01 -21.35
C THR A 397 10.69 4.98 -20.24
N ARG A 398 9.61 4.47 -19.66
CA ARG A 398 9.65 3.45 -18.61
C ARG A 398 8.75 2.28 -18.96
N TRP A 399 9.31 1.09 -18.82
CA TRP A 399 8.49 -0.12 -18.82
C TRP A 399 7.78 -0.24 -17.48
N PHE A 400 6.48 0.04 -17.44
CA PHE A 400 5.71 0.09 -16.21
C PHE A 400 5.32 -1.32 -15.77
N TYR A 401 5.80 -1.74 -14.60
CA TYR A 401 5.45 -3.02 -14.02
C TYR A 401 4.16 -2.95 -13.19
N GLU A 402 3.14 -3.70 -13.60
CA GLU A 402 1.86 -3.79 -12.90
C GLU A 402 1.89 -4.91 -11.85
N ARG A 403 2.60 -4.67 -10.74
CA ARG A 403 2.71 -5.60 -9.60
C ARG A 403 1.35 -5.95 -8.99
N THR A 404 0.47 -4.95 -8.90
CA THR A 404 -0.93 -5.08 -8.48
C THR A 404 -1.83 -4.67 -9.62
N ARG A 405 -2.85 -5.49 -9.91
CA ARG A 405 -3.77 -5.26 -11.03
C ARG A 405 -4.39 -3.87 -10.94
N GLY A 406 -4.34 -3.13 -12.04
CA GLY A 406 -4.86 -1.77 -12.14
C GLY A 406 -3.91 -0.67 -11.63
N ALA A 407 -2.70 -1.00 -11.17
CA ALA A 407 -1.74 0.00 -10.68
C ALA A 407 -1.41 1.07 -11.75
N TYR A 408 -1.30 0.68 -13.01
CA TYR A 408 -1.06 1.62 -14.11
C TYR A 408 -2.23 2.60 -14.29
N GLU A 409 -3.47 2.09 -14.34
CA GLU A 409 -4.64 2.96 -14.53
C GLU A 409 -4.88 3.83 -13.29
N ASN A 410 -4.53 3.36 -12.09
CA ASN A 410 -4.55 4.18 -10.87
C ASN A 410 -3.49 5.28 -10.92
N ALA A 411 -2.25 4.97 -11.30
CA ALA A 411 -1.19 5.97 -11.46
C ALA A 411 -1.56 7.02 -12.53
N ARG A 412 -2.13 6.57 -13.66
CA ARG A 412 -2.63 7.43 -14.72
C ARG A 412 -3.84 8.27 -14.28
N ALA A 413 -4.80 7.68 -13.57
CA ALA A 413 -6.01 8.37 -13.12
C ALA A 413 -5.74 9.39 -12.00
N ARG A 414 -4.65 9.21 -11.24
CA ARG A 414 -4.11 10.20 -10.29
C ARG A 414 -3.41 11.37 -11.00
N THR A 415 -3.17 11.27 -12.31
CA THR A 415 -2.61 12.35 -13.11
C THR A 415 -3.76 13.12 -13.77
N SER A 416 -3.78 14.46 -13.73
CA SER A 416 -4.86 15.28 -14.31
C SER A 416 -4.35 16.36 -15.29
N GLY A 417 -5.21 16.78 -16.22
CA GLY A 417 -4.92 17.85 -17.19
C GLY A 417 -3.76 17.52 -18.15
N ALA A 418 -2.87 18.50 -18.39
CA ALA A 418 -1.73 18.36 -19.29
C ALA A 418 -0.73 17.26 -18.85
N ARG A 419 -0.67 16.96 -17.54
CA ARG A 419 0.22 15.94 -16.97
C ARG A 419 -0.15 14.52 -17.39
N VAL A 420 -1.41 14.24 -17.79
CA VAL A 420 -1.79 12.91 -18.31
C VAL A 420 -1.03 12.59 -19.59
N ARG A 421 -0.83 13.60 -20.45
CA ARG A 421 -0.05 13.44 -21.68
C ARG A 421 1.42 13.20 -21.38
N GLU A 422 1.95 13.84 -20.33
CA GLU A 422 3.32 13.65 -19.87
C GLU A 422 3.53 12.27 -19.22
N PHE A 423 2.56 11.81 -18.42
CA PHE A 423 2.56 10.45 -17.87
C PHE A 423 2.49 9.41 -18.99
N ASP A 424 1.55 9.56 -19.93
CA ASP A 424 1.38 8.66 -21.08
C ASP A 424 2.63 8.69 -21.99
N ALA A 425 3.32 9.83 -22.08
CA ALA A 425 4.58 9.98 -22.79
C ALA A 425 5.71 9.18 -22.12
N HIS A 426 5.90 9.30 -20.81
CA HIS A 426 6.97 8.60 -20.10
C HIS A 426 6.63 7.14 -19.74
N ASN A 427 5.35 6.78 -19.73
CA ASN A 427 4.86 5.44 -19.36
C ASN A 427 3.86 4.95 -20.41
N PRO A 428 4.28 4.73 -21.67
CA PRO A 428 3.37 4.35 -22.74
C PRO A 428 2.71 2.99 -22.45
N LYS A 429 1.42 2.85 -22.80
CA LYS A 429 0.66 1.60 -22.55
C LYS A 429 1.31 0.38 -23.21
N SER A 430 2.03 0.56 -24.32
CA SER A 430 2.77 -0.50 -25.02
C SER A 430 3.97 -1.05 -24.21
N GLN A 431 4.48 -0.28 -23.24
CA GLN A 431 5.58 -0.69 -22.34
C GLN A 431 5.06 -1.09 -20.95
N LYS A 432 3.76 -1.33 -20.80
CA LYS A 432 3.20 -1.88 -19.56
C LYS A 432 3.27 -3.40 -19.57
N PHE A 433 3.62 -4.04 -18.47
CA PHE A 433 3.62 -5.51 -18.33
C PHE A 433 3.24 -5.93 -16.90
N ASP A 434 2.84 -7.19 -16.70
CA ASP A 434 2.42 -7.70 -15.39
C ASP A 434 3.12 -9.00 -14.98
N LYS A 435 2.87 -9.43 -13.75
CA LYS A 435 3.44 -10.66 -13.15
C LYS A 435 3.16 -11.93 -13.96
N LEU A 436 2.04 -11.97 -14.68
CA LEU A 436 1.66 -13.12 -15.50
C LEU A 436 2.46 -13.14 -16.80
N GLU A 437 2.72 -11.98 -17.41
CA GLU A 437 3.61 -11.87 -18.57
C GLU A 437 5.05 -12.22 -18.20
N VAL A 438 5.57 -11.71 -17.08
CA VAL A 438 6.91 -12.08 -16.58
C VAL A 438 7.04 -13.60 -16.45
N ALA A 439 6.09 -14.24 -15.76
CA ALA A 439 6.11 -15.68 -15.57
C ALA A 439 6.02 -16.48 -16.87
N LYS A 440 5.31 -15.98 -17.89
CA LYS A 440 5.26 -16.65 -19.20
C LYS A 440 6.60 -16.58 -19.90
N VAL A 441 7.17 -15.39 -19.99
CA VAL A 441 8.44 -15.14 -20.70
C VAL A 441 9.59 -15.88 -20.04
N GLU A 442 9.70 -15.83 -18.71
CA GLU A 442 10.72 -16.56 -17.96
C GLU A 442 10.59 -18.07 -18.13
N ASN A 443 9.37 -18.62 -18.13
CA ASN A 443 9.17 -20.05 -18.37
C ASN A 443 9.47 -20.45 -19.82
N ILE A 444 9.18 -19.59 -20.81
CA ILE A 444 9.59 -19.82 -22.21
C ILE A 444 11.11 -19.88 -22.30
N TRP A 445 11.80 -18.95 -21.65
CA TRP A 445 13.26 -18.85 -21.61
C TRP A 445 13.94 -20.06 -20.93
N ARG A 446 13.19 -20.75 -20.08
CA ARG A 446 13.60 -21.99 -19.38
C ARG A 446 13.15 -23.26 -20.09
N PHE A 447 12.72 -23.15 -21.35
CA PHE A 447 12.23 -24.27 -22.15
C PHE A 447 11.06 -25.03 -21.51
N ALA A 448 10.14 -24.31 -20.85
CA ALA A 448 8.96 -24.89 -20.21
C ALA A 448 7.64 -24.51 -20.92
N PRO A 449 7.49 -24.70 -22.25
CA PRO A 449 6.28 -24.31 -22.98
C PRO A 449 5.03 -25.09 -22.54
N GLN A 450 5.20 -26.32 -22.04
CA GLN A 450 4.12 -27.14 -21.46
C GLN A 450 3.51 -26.51 -20.21
N VAL A 451 4.29 -25.73 -19.46
CA VAL A 451 3.82 -25.04 -18.25
C VAL A 451 3.04 -23.79 -18.66
N VAL A 452 3.58 -23.03 -19.61
CA VAL A 452 2.93 -21.82 -20.18
C VAL A 452 1.59 -22.18 -20.83
N SER A 453 1.57 -23.30 -21.55
CA SER A 453 0.40 -23.85 -22.25
C SER A 453 -0.75 -24.27 -21.34
N LYS A 454 -0.50 -24.58 -20.06
CA LYS A 454 -1.55 -24.86 -19.06
C LYS A 454 -2.32 -23.61 -18.64
N GLY A 455 -1.83 -22.42 -19.00
CA GLY A 455 -2.46 -21.14 -18.72
C GLY A 455 -1.67 -20.25 -17.78
N ALA A 456 -2.02 -18.97 -17.74
CA ALA A 456 -1.26 -17.92 -17.06
C ALA A 456 -1.06 -18.18 -15.56
N GLN A 457 -2.06 -18.75 -14.86
CA GLN A 457 -1.95 -19.05 -13.44
C GLN A 457 -0.99 -20.20 -13.14
N SER A 458 -1.05 -21.29 -13.92
CA SER A 458 -0.11 -22.41 -13.78
C SER A 458 1.31 -21.99 -14.08
N SER A 459 1.49 -21.16 -15.12
CA SER A 459 2.79 -20.53 -15.44
C SER A 459 3.32 -19.71 -14.28
N PHE A 460 2.46 -18.89 -13.68
CA PHE A 460 2.82 -18.03 -12.56
C PHE A 460 3.24 -18.81 -11.30
N LEU A 461 2.51 -19.88 -10.96
CA LEU A 461 2.83 -20.70 -9.79
C LEU A 461 4.17 -21.41 -9.94
N TYR A 462 4.41 -22.01 -11.11
CA TYR A 462 5.67 -22.67 -11.41
C TYR A 462 6.85 -21.69 -11.34
N PHE A 463 6.69 -20.50 -11.95
CA PHE A 463 7.71 -19.45 -11.88
C PHE A 463 7.95 -18.96 -10.45
N SER A 464 6.89 -18.78 -9.65
CA SER A 464 7.00 -18.27 -8.27
C SER A 464 7.79 -19.19 -7.36
N GLU A 465 7.65 -20.51 -7.53
CA GLU A 465 8.42 -21.48 -6.75
C GLU A 465 9.92 -21.47 -7.14
N LEU A 466 10.21 -21.33 -8.43
CA LEU A 466 11.59 -21.25 -8.92
C LEU A 466 12.28 -19.96 -8.48
N ILE A 467 11.63 -18.82 -8.69
CA ILE A 467 12.23 -17.52 -8.39
C ILE A 467 12.48 -17.34 -6.90
N ALA A 468 11.64 -17.92 -6.02
CA ALA A 468 11.87 -17.91 -4.58
C ALA A 468 13.14 -18.70 -4.19
N LYS A 469 13.41 -19.83 -4.84
CA LYS A 469 14.64 -20.62 -4.62
C LYS A 469 15.88 -19.87 -5.11
N GLU A 470 15.78 -19.22 -6.27
CA GLU A 470 16.88 -18.43 -6.84
C GLU A 470 17.18 -17.17 -6.01
N TRP A 471 16.13 -16.47 -5.56
CA TRP A 471 16.25 -15.34 -4.63
C TRP A 471 17.00 -15.71 -3.36
N ASN A 472 16.61 -16.80 -2.70
CA ASN A 472 17.25 -17.24 -1.47
C ASN A 472 18.70 -17.70 -1.68
N ARG A 473 19.07 -18.07 -2.91
CA ARG A 473 20.44 -18.48 -3.25
C ARG A 473 21.34 -17.26 -3.45
N ASP A 474 20.89 -16.28 -4.22
CA ASP A 474 21.58 -15.02 -4.47
C ASP A 474 20.58 -13.98 -4.96
N GLU A 475 20.28 -12.97 -4.14
CA GLU A 475 19.39 -11.88 -4.52
C GLU A 475 20.06 -10.84 -5.44
N ASN A 476 21.40 -10.75 -5.40
CA ASN A 476 22.15 -9.73 -6.16
C ASN A 476 22.16 -10.01 -7.67
N GLN A 477 21.83 -11.24 -8.07
CA GLN A 477 21.66 -11.59 -9.48
C GLN A 477 20.50 -10.82 -10.13
N PHE A 478 19.51 -10.37 -9.35
CA PHE A 478 18.34 -9.62 -9.83
C PHE A 478 18.60 -8.11 -9.94
N ASN A 479 19.77 -7.72 -10.47
CA ASN A 479 20.15 -6.31 -10.61
C ASN A 479 19.54 -5.67 -11.88
N ASP A 480 19.91 -4.43 -12.18
CA ASP A 480 19.37 -3.69 -13.33
C ASP A 480 19.69 -4.34 -14.69
N ALA A 481 20.75 -5.16 -14.77
CA ALA A 481 21.02 -5.93 -15.98
C ALA A 481 19.97 -7.03 -16.17
N TYR A 482 19.59 -7.75 -15.11
CA TYR A 482 18.49 -8.71 -15.14
C TYR A 482 17.19 -8.05 -15.59
N TYR A 483 16.89 -6.84 -15.10
CA TYR A 483 15.71 -6.09 -15.51
C TYR A 483 15.71 -5.80 -17.02
N ARG A 484 16.83 -5.29 -17.55
CA ARG A 484 16.97 -4.99 -18.99
C ARG A 484 16.81 -6.25 -19.84
N ASP A 485 17.40 -7.36 -19.41
CA ASP A 485 17.26 -8.65 -20.08
C ASP A 485 15.81 -9.11 -20.07
N LEU A 486 15.11 -9.03 -18.95
CA LEU A 486 13.68 -9.36 -18.86
C LEU A 486 12.84 -8.53 -19.81
N ILE A 487 13.09 -7.22 -19.91
CA ILE A 487 12.37 -6.36 -20.86
C ILE A 487 12.69 -6.76 -22.31
N ALA A 488 13.95 -7.05 -22.64
CA ALA A 488 14.31 -7.53 -23.97
C ALA A 488 13.59 -8.85 -24.33
N ARG A 489 13.47 -9.78 -23.37
CA ARG A 489 12.69 -11.02 -23.56
C ARG A 489 11.19 -10.75 -23.75
N LEU A 490 10.63 -9.76 -23.04
CA LEU A 490 9.25 -9.31 -23.21
C LEU A 490 9.00 -8.71 -24.60
N ILE A 491 9.92 -7.88 -25.10
CA ILE A 491 9.87 -7.34 -26.46
C ILE A 491 9.87 -8.48 -27.47
N LEU A 492 10.81 -9.44 -27.33
CA LEU A 492 10.88 -10.60 -28.21
C LEU A 492 9.58 -11.43 -28.22
N PHE A 493 9.01 -11.68 -27.04
CA PHE A 493 7.76 -12.41 -26.90
C PHE A 493 6.58 -11.68 -27.57
N ARG A 494 6.46 -10.38 -27.38
CA ARG A 494 5.39 -9.57 -27.97
C ARG A 494 5.53 -9.47 -29.49
N SER A 495 6.75 -9.24 -29.98
CA SER A 495 7.06 -9.24 -31.42
C SER A 495 6.72 -10.59 -32.04
N THR A 496 7.13 -11.70 -31.43
CA THR A 496 6.83 -13.06 -31.91
C THR A 496 5.34 -13.30 -31.99
N ARG A 497 4.62 -12.97 -30.92
CA ARG A 497 3.16 -13.15 -30.89
C ARG A 497 2.46 -12.33 -31.98
N SER A 498 2.88 -11.09 -32.21
CA SER A 498 2.32 -10.24 -33.26
C SER A 498 2.63 -10.80 -34.65
N HIS A 499 3.87 -11.19 -34.88
CA HIS A 499 4.34 -11.74 -36.15
C HIS A 499 3.58 -13.01 -36.54
N VAL A 500 3.46 -13.97 -35.60
CA VAL A 500 2.70 -15.20 -35.82
C VAL A 500 1.21 -14.91 -36.07
N GLN A 501 0.63 -13.93 -35.36
CA GLN A 501 -0.76 -13.57 -35.54
C GLN A 501 -1.05 -12.99 -36.95
N GLU A 502 -0.05 -12.37 -37.57
CA GLU A 502 -0.12 -11.79 -38.92
C GLU A 502 0.40 -12.73 -40.02
N ALA A 503 1.00 -13.86 -39.65
CA ALA A 503 1.65 -14.77 -40.57
C ALA A 503 0.63 -15.43 -41.53
N PRO A 504 0.94 -15.56 -42.84
CA PRO A 504 0.02 -16.17 -43.82
C PRO A 504 -0.35 -17.63 -43.49
N TRP A 505 0.53 -18.34 -42.79
CA TRP A 505 0.31 -19.73 -42.38
C TRP A 505 -0.57 -19.86 -41.13
N TYR A 506 -0.78 -18.79 -40.36
CA TYR A 506 -1.62 -18.80 -39.17
C TYR A 506 -3.09 -18.55 -39.53
N THR A 507 -3.95 -19.53 -39.25
CA THR A 507 -5.39 -19.46 -39.59
C THR A 507 -6.22 -19.06 -38.38
N THR A 508 -6.41 -19.94 -37.39
CA THR A 508 -7.12 -19.63 -36.13
C THR A 508 -6.80 -20.64 -35.02
N GLY A 509 -6.72 -20.17 -33.76
CA GLY A 509 -6.65 -21.01 -32.57
C GLY A 509 -5.22 -21.28 -32.06
N TYR A 510 -5.09 -21.57 -30.77
CA TYR A 510 -3.83 -21.98 -30.11
C TYR A 510 -2.61 -21.02 -30.22
N LEU A 511 -2.79 -19.75 -30.62
CA LEU A 511 -1.70 -18.77 -30.71
C LEU A 511 -0.76 -18.76 -29.49
N ALA A 512 -1.33 -18.83 -28.28
CA ALA A 512 -0.54 -18.83 -27.05
C ALA A 512 0.36 -20.08 -26.92
N ASN A 513 -0.12 -21.24 -27.38
CA ASN A 513 0.64 -22.50 -27.38
C ASN A 513 1.70 -22.50 -28.47
N ILE A 514 1.34 -22.09 -29.69
CA ILE A 514 2.23 -21.99 -30.84
C ILE A 514 3.42 -21.09 -30.49
N VAL A 515 3.16 -19.89 -29.99
CA VAL A 515 4.22 -18.94 -29.58
C VAL A 515 5.09 -19.53 -28.46
N ALA A 516 4.48 -20.15 -27.44
CA ALA A 516 5.24 -20.73 -26.34
C ALA A 516 6.18 -21.85 -26.81
N TYR A 517 5.66 -22.83 -27.57
CA TYR A 517 6.45 -23.95 -28.08
C TYR A 517 7.48 -23.51 -29.14
N GLY A 518 7.08 -22.65 -30.08
CA GLY A 518 7.97 -22.14 -31.12
C GLY A 518 9.14 -21.34 -30.55
N MET A 519 8.87 -20.40 -29.65
CA MET A 519 9.95 -19.65 -28.98
C MET A 519 10.85 -20.56 -28.12
N SER A 520 10.28 -21.46 -27.31
CA SER A 520 11.09 -22.36 -26.50
C SER A 520 11.94 -23.30 -27.36
N LYS A 521 11.41 -23.78 -28.50
CA LYS A 521 12.17 -24.61 -29.45
C LYS A 521 13.30 -23.82 -30.09
N PHE A 522 13.03 -22.61 -30.56
CA PHE A 522 14.04 -21.73 -31.14
C PHE A 522 15.17 -21.43 -30.15
N LEU A 523 14.83 -21.06 -28.91
CA LEU A 523 15.82 -20.78 -27.88
C LEU A 523 16.62 -22.04 -27.51
N TYR A 524 15.97 -23.21 -27.47
CA TYR A 524 16.64 -24.49 -27.21
C TYR A 524 17.64 -24.82 -28.31
N ASP A 525 17.24 -24.67 -29.57
CA ASP A 525 18.11 -24.95 -30.72
C ASP A 525 19.30 -23.99 -30.77
N LEU A 526 19.10 -22.71 -30.43
CA LEU A 526 20.21 -21.76 -30.32
C LEU A 526 21.21 -22.18 -29.24
N GLN A 527 20.73 -22.61 -28.08
CA GLN A 527 21.60 -23.06 -26.99
C GLN A 527 22.34 -24.37 -27.35
N ASP A 528 21.65 -25.31 -28.00
CA ASP A 528 22.23 -26.61 -28.40
C ASP A 528 23.27 -26.45 -29.53
N MET A 529 23.03 -25.54 -30.47
CA MET A 529 23.93 -25.33 -31.62
C MET A 529 25.06 -24.34 -31.35
N PHE A 530 24.88 -23.40 -30.41
CA PHE A 530 25.83 -22.33 -30.14
C PHE A 530 25.98 -22.12 -28.63
N ASP A 531 27.04 -22.69 -28.04
CA ASP A 531 27.30 -22.73 -26.58
C ASP A 531 27.09 -21.39 -25.83
N GLU A 532 27.34 -20.23 -26.46
CA GLU A 532 27.27 -18.91 -25.78
C GLU A 532 26.74 -17.73 -26.63
N HIS A 533 26.37 -17.92 -27.89
CA HIS A 533 25.84 -16.83 -28.74
C HIS A 533 24.32 -16.80 -28.70
N MET A 534 23.77 -16.56 -27.51
CA MET A 534 22.35 -16.32 -27.33
C MET A 534 21.99 -14.95 -27.91
N ILE A 535 20.72 -14.82 -28.32
CA ILE A 535 20.09 -13.58 -28.81
C ILE A 535 20.65 -12.35 -28.08
N ASP A 536 21.11 -11.33 -28.81
CA ASP A 536 21.64 -10.09 -28.23
C ASP A 536 20.50 -9.28 -27.56
N LEU A 537 20.21 -9.62 -26.30
CA LEU A 537 19.22 -8.93 -25.46
C LEU A 537 19.61 -7.46 -25.25
N GLY A 538 20.91 -7.15 -25.28
CA GLY A 538 21.39 -5.77 -25.18
C GLY A 538 21.00 -4.94 -26.41
N ALA A 539 21.06 -5.51 -27.61
CA ALA A 539 20.57 -4.86 -28.83
C ALA A 539 19.06 -4.64 -28.77
N ILE A 540 18.28 -5.66 -28.40
CA ILE A 540 16.82 -5.54 -28.27
C ILE A 540 16.45 -4.47 -27.23
N TRP A 541 17.15 -4.40 -26.09
CA TRP A 541 16.95 -3.34 -25.10
C TRP A 541 17.31 -1.94 -25.65
N ARG A 542 18.41 -1.80 -26.39
CA ARG A 542 18.80 -0.49 -26.94
C ARG A 542 17.83 -0.03 -28.01
N GLU A 543 17.42 -0.93 -28.90
CA GLU A 543 16.58 -0.65 -30.07
C GLU A 543 15.08 -0.69 -29.76
N GLN A 544 14.71 -1.19 -28.57
CA GLN A 544 13.32 -1.40 -28.14
C GLN A 544 12.48 -2.19 -29.15
N SER A 545 13.13 -3.04 -29.96
CA SER A 545 12.55 -3.79 -31.08
C SER A 545 13.39 -5.02 -31.38
N CYS A 546 12.89 -5.90 -32.25
CA CYS A 546 13.61 -7.11 -32.67
C CYS A 546 14.06 -7.01 -34.12
N ASP A 547 15.27 -7.49 -34.40
CA ASP A 547 15.78 -7.61 -35.76
C ASP A 547 14.90 -8.56 -36.59
N ALA A 548 14.64 -8.17 -37.85
CA ALA A 548 13.76 -8.93 -38.74
C ALA A 548 14.25 -10.36 -38.98
N ARG A 549 15.57 -10.61 -39.00
CA ARG A 549 16.12 -11.96 -39.18
C ARG A 549 15.85 -12.83 -37.96
N VAL A 550 15.91 -12.28 -36.75
CA VAL A 550 15.53 -13.03 -35.54
C VAL A 550 14.06 -13.44 -35.63
N MET A 551 13.21 -12.53 -36.10
CA MET A 551 11.78 -12.80 -36.29
C MET A 551 11.50 -13.88 -37.33
N GLU A 552 12.14 -13.82 -38.49
CA GLU A 552 12.02 -14.84 -39.56
C GLU A 552 12.41 -16.24 -39.06
N ASN A 553 13.48 -16.36 -38.26
CA ASN A 553 13.91 -17.65 -37.73
C ASN A 553 12.99 -18.19 -36.63
N ILE A 554 12.45 -17.31 -35.77
CA ILE A 554 11.45 -17.70 -34.77
C ILE A 554 10.16 -18.15 -35.46
N ASP A 555 9.77 -17.52 -36.57
CA ASP A 555 8.56 -17.87 -37.32
C ASP A 555 8.58 -19.31 -37.81
N VAL A 556 9.73 -19.78 -38.32
CA VAL A 556 9.92 -21.20 -38.73
C VAL A 556 9.65 -22.16 -37.56
N ALA A 557 10.16 -21.86 -36.37
CA ALA A 557 9.93 -22.69 -35.19
C ALA A 557 8.46 -22.63 -34.73
N CYS A 558 7.80 -21.48 -34.89
CA CYS A 558 6.38 -21.32 -34.59
C CYS A 558 5.49 -22.06 -35.60
N GLU A 559 5.81 -22.03 -36.89
CA GLU A 559 5.10 -22.78 -37.92
C GLU A 559 5.21 -24.30 -37.65
N ALA A 560 6.40 -24.78 -37.30
CA ALA A 560 6.60 -26.18 -36.90
C ALA A 560 5.83 -26.54 -35.62
N ALA A 561 5.70 -25.63 -34.65
CA ALA A 561 4.94 -25.86 -33.42
C ALA A 561 3.41 -25.87 -33.64
N ARG A 562 2.93 -25.41 -34.80
CA ARG A 562 1.51 -25.49 -35.19
C ARG A 562 1.13 -26.91 -35.63
N GLU A 563 2.05 -27.60 -36.29
CA GLU A 563 1.89 -28.99 -36.75
C GLU A 563 1.86 -29.96 -35.56
#